data_AF-A0A7S1ESG1-F1
#
_entry.id   AF-A0A7S1ESG1-F1
#
_cell.length_a   1.000
_cell.length_b   1.000
_cell.length_c   1.000
_cell.angle_alpha   90.00
_cell.angle_beta   90.00
_cell.angle_gamma   90.00
#
_symmetry.space_group_name_H-M   'P 1'
#
loop_
_entity.id
_entity.type
_entity.pdbx_description
1 polymer ?
#
loop_
_entity_poly.entity_id
_entity_poly.type
_entity_poly.pdbx_seq_one_letter_code
_entity_poly.pdbx_strand_id
1 'polypeptide(L)'
;ARPQAMAYLRKLINLVLNFFHPSNGGKWSSYLASFLGHFTAFLANRVALERSATRAGVMTRVIGSNCTKPVPEIEHRLNDELVDELVDMVLPLVQLGLHAKSGYMTVQSAASARDLAAIAPGKVVDVLLVSATEALTSVGTPHRTSAALKMLATLTPVFLDPQLVPNGLIYLPEALELTLPGIDPNDPSKTEATFRFIAGASARLQLQKLDAIQSNEEGTADA
;
A
#
# COMPACT_ATOMS: atom_id res chain seq x y z
N ALA A 1 13.03 -14.89 13.09
CA ALA A 1 13.84 -13.94 12.28
C ALA A 1 15.22 -13.73 12.93
N ARG A 2 16.30 -13.58 12.16
CA ARG A 2 17.64 -13.31 12.72
C ARG A 2 17.68 -11.86 13.24
N PRO A 3 17.81 -11.59 14.55
CA PRO A 3 17.73 -10.23 15.11
C PRO A 3 18.76 -9.26 14.49
N GLN A 4 19.92 -9.79 14.12
CA GLN A 4 20.97 -9.03 13.43
C GLN A 4 20.52 -8.52 12.05
N ALA A 5 19.73 -9.30 11.31
CA ALA A 5 19.26 -8.88 9.99
C ALA A 5 18.30 -7.69 10.07
N MET A 6 17.39 -7.70 11.06
CA MET A 6 16.50 -6.56 11.34
C MET A 6 17.29 -5.32 11.76
N ALA A 7 18.32 -5.48 12.61
CA ALA A 7 19.18 -4.38 13.00
C ALA A 7 19.96 -3.77 11.83
N TYR A 8 20.49 -4.59 10.91
CA TYR A 8 21.16 -4.09 9.71
C TYR A 8 20.19 -3.44 8.72
N LEU A 9 18.99 -4.00 8.55
CA LEU A 9 17.95 -3.40 7.73
C LEU A 9 17.58 -2.01 8.28
N ARG A 10 17.32 -1.90 9.58
CA ARG A 10 17.05 -0.60 10.23
C ARG A 10 18.14 0.43 9.96
N LYS A 11 19.41 0.02 10.10
CA LYS A 11 20.55 0.90 9.79
C LYS A 11 20.55 1.33 8.32
N LEU A 12 20.31 0.40 7.39
CA LEU A 12 20.22 0.70 5.96
C LEU A 12 19.11 1.71 5.67
N ILE A 13 17.90 1.45 6.18
CA ILE A 13 16.73 2.31 5.99
C ILE A 13 17.01 3.72 6.53
N ASN A 14 17.57 3.83 7.74
CA ASN A 14 17.94 5.13 8.32
C ASN A 14 19.00 5.88 7.50
N LEU A 15 19.97 5.16 6.91
CA LEU A 15 21.00 5.76 6.04
C LEU A 15 20.40 6.29 4.74
N VAL A 16 19.46 5.56 4.13
CA VAL A 16 18.87 5.96 2.85
C VAL A 16 17.73 6.97 2.99
N LEU A 17 17.13 7.11 4.18
CA LEU A 17 15.97 7.96 4.46
C LEU A 17 16.10 9.38 3.89
N ASN A 18 17.24 10.04 4.11
CA ASN A 18 17.48 11.40 3.64
C ASN A 18 17.49 11.53 2.11
N PHE A 19 17.77 10.45 1.37
CA PHE A 19 17.77 10.45 -0.10
C PHE A 19 16.39 10.28 -0.72
N PHE A 20 15.37 9.95 0.09
CA PHE A 20 13.96 9.96 -0.33
C PHE A 20 13.33 11.35 -0.21
N HIS A 21 13.96 12.28 0.53
CA HIS A 21 13.44 13.64 0.67
C HIS A 21 13.34 14.35 -0.70
N PRO A 22 12.25 15.08 -1.02
CA PRO A 22 12.04 15.70 -2.33
C PRO A 22 13.15 16.65 -2.80
N SER A 23 13.89 17.25 -1.86
CA SER A 23 15.03 18.13 -2.16
C SER A 23 16.35 17.40 -2.43
N ASN A 24 16.43 16.10 -2.12
CA ASN A 24 17.66 15.29 -2.21
C ASN A 24 17.61 14.28 -3.38
N GLY A 25 16.90 14.64 -4.45
CA GLY A 25 16.84 13.83 -5.67
C GLY A 25 18.16 13.85 -6.44
N GLY A 26 18.50 12.72 -7.06
CA GLY A 26 19.71 12.59 -7.87
C GLY A 26 19.75 11.30 -8.68
N LYS A 27 20.92 10.96 -9.23
CA LYS A 27 21.11 9.73 -10.04
C LYS A 27 20.81 8.45 -9.25
N TRP A 28 20.89 8.50 -7.92
CA TRP A 28 20.54 7.40 -7.01
C TRP A 28 19.04 7.14 -6.90
N SER A 29 18.18 8.14 -7.19
CA SER A 29 16.74 8.05 -6.92
C SER A 29 16.06 6.91 -7.66
N SER A 30 16.50 6.56 -8.88
CA SER A 30 15.95 5.40 -9.61
C SER A 30 16.29 4.08 -8.90
N TYR A 31 17.52 3.90 -8.45
CA TYR A 31 17.95 2.69 -7.73
C TYR A 31 17.22 2.55 -6.39
N LEU A 32 17.06 3.65 -5.65
CA LEU A 32 16.32 3.66 -4.38
C LEU A 32 14.83 3.40 -4.59
N ALA A 33 14.24 3.94 -5.65
CA ALA A 33 12.85 3.66 -6.02
C ALA A 33 12.65 2.17 -6.35
N SER A 34 13.54 1.58 -7.16
CA SER A 34 13.50 0.14 -7.45
C SER A 34 13.71 -0.69 -6.19
N PHE A 35 14.64 -0.31 -5.31
CA PHE A 35 14.84 -1.01 -4.03
C PHE A 35 13.55 -1.01 -3.20
N LEU A 36 12.92 0.16 -3.01
CA LEU A 36 11.69 0.30 -2.23
C LEU A 36 10.56 -0.55 -2.82
N GLY A 37 10.31 -0.42 -4.13
CA GLY A 37 9.25 -1.16 -4.81
C GLY A 37 9.43 -2.68 -4.76
N HIS A 38 10.63 -3.18 -5.06
CA HIS A 38 10.89 -4.62 -4.96
C HIS A 38 10.80 -5.11 -3.52
N PHE A 39 11.37 -4.37 -2.57
CA PHE A 39 11.35 -4.75 -1.15
C PHE A 39 9.92 -4.93 -0.65
N THR A 40 9.04 -3.94 -0.86
CA THR A 40 7.65 -4.02 -0.41
C THR A 40 6.85 -5.08 -1.15
N ALA A 41 7.06 -5.23 -2.46
CA ALA A 41 6.36 -6.24 -3.25
C ALA A 41 6.73 -7.68 -2.80
N PHE A 42 8.02 -7.96 -2.60
CA PHE A 42 8.46 -9.26 -2.12
C PHE A 42 8.06 -9.52 -0.66
N LEU A 43 8.05 -8.48 0.19
CA LEU A 43 7.55 -8.58 1.55
C LEU A 43 6.05 -8.91 1.57
N ALA A 44 5.24 -8.17 0.81
CA ALA A 44 3.81 -8.37 0.72
C ALA A 44 3.45 -9.76 0.18
N ASN A 45 4.12 -10.19 -0.89
CA ASN A 45 3.97 -11.54 -1.45
C ASN A 45 4.32 -12.61 -0.40
N ARG A 46 5.46 -12.48 0.29
CA ARG A 46 5.87 -13.40 1.34
C ARG A 46 4.83 -13.50 2.45
N VAL A 47 4.34 -12.36 2.97
CA VAL A 47 3.35 -12.35 4.04
C VAL A 47 2.03 -12.96 3.57
N ALA A 48 1.57 -12.65 2.36
CA ALA A 48 0.35 -13.21 1.80
C ALA A 48 0.41 -14.73 1.62
N LEU A 49 1.55 -15.25 1.12
CA LEU A 49 1.79 -16.69 1.00
C LEU A 49 1.85 -17.35 2.37
N GLU A 50 2.58 -16.77 3.32
CA GLU A 50 2.67 -17.32 4.68
C GLU A 50 1.30 -17.31 5.37
N ARG A 51 0.54 -16.21 5.36
CA ARG A 51 -0.81 -16.16 5.95
C ARG A 51 -1.77 -17.15 5.31
N SER A 52 -1.71 -17.31 3.98
CA SER A 52 -2.52 -18.29 3.26
C SER A 52 -2.13 -19.73 3.61
N ALA A 53 -0.84 -20.04 3.75
CA ALA A 53 -0.38 -21.33 4.22
C ALA A 53 -0.86 -21.62 5.66
N THR A 54 -0.85 -20.63 6.57
CA THR A 54 -1.43 -20.79 7.92
C THR A 54 -2.90 -21.20 7.83
N ARG A 55 -3.69 -20.48 7.03
CA ARG A 55 -5.13 -20.76 6.86
C ARG A 55 -5.40 -22.15 6.30
N ALA A 56 -4.52 -22.65 5.44
CA ALA A 56 -4.60 -24.01 4.89
C ALA A 56 -4.03 -25.10 5.82
N GLY A 57 -3.58 -24.76 7.04
CA GLY A 57 -2.94 -25.70 7.97
C GLY A 57 -1.54 -26.15 7.53
N VAL A 58 -0.94 -25.50 6.53
CA VAL A 58 0.40 -25.80 6.03
C VAL A 58 1.43 -25.00 6.81
N MET A 59 2.24 -25.69 7.61
CA MET A 59 3.25 -25.05 8.45
C MET A 59 4.67 -25.07 7.86
N THR A 60 4.89 -25.88 6.82
CA THR A 60 6.16 -25.95 6.10
C THR A 60 6.24 -24.86 5.03
N ARG A 61 7.30 -24.06 5.09
CA ARG A 61 7.56 -23.03 4.07
C ARG A 61 8.49 -23.56 2.98
N VAL A 62 8.13 -23.32 1.72
CA VAL A 62 9.00 -23.48 0.55
C VAL A 62 9.40 -22.08 0.05
N ILE A 63 10.69 -21.79 -0.13
CA ILE A 63 11.15 -20.53 -0.70
C ILE A 63 11.95 -20.79 -1.98
N GLY A 64 11.44 -20.27 -3.10
CA GLY A 64 12.22 -19.95 -4.30
C GLY A 64 12.31 -21.06 -5.35
N SER A 65 12.60 -20.64 -6.59
CA SER A 65 12.76 -21.50 -7.77
C SER A 65 13.86 -22.56 -7.65
N ASN A 66 14.82 -22.40 -6.71
CA ASN A 66 16.02 -23.23 -6.60
C ASN A 66 16.27 -23.81 -5.18
N CYS A 67 15.32 -23.71 -4.25
CA CYS A 67 15.50 -24.18 -2.88
C CYS A 67 14.31 -25.04 -2.43
N THR A 68 14.40 -26.33 -2.75
CA THR A 68 13.46 -27.40 -2.39
C THR A 68 13.70 -27.96 -0.99
N LYS A 69 14.21 -27.16 -0.04
CA LYS A 69 14.41 -27.61 1.35
C LYS A 69 13.39 -26.95 2.27
N PRO A 70 12.64 -27.73 3.06
CA PRO A 70 11.73 -27.19 4.05
C PRO A 70 12.53 -26.41 5.09
N VAL A 71 12.07 -25.20 5.36
CA VAL A 71 12.65 -24.34 6.37
C VAL A 71 11.97 -24.64 7.72
N PRO A 72 12.72 -24.85 8.83
CA PRO A 72 12.13 -25.17 10.13
C PRO A 72 11.08 -24.15 10.58
N GLU A 73 9.99 -24.65 11.15
CA GLU A 73 8.78 -23.90 11.50
C GLU A 73 9.04 -22.75 12.48
N ILE A 74 9.99 -22.93 13.40
CA ILE A 74 10.29 -21.99 14.49
C ILE A 74 11.23 -20.84 14.07
N GLU A 75 11.88 -20.92 12.90
CA GLU A 75 13.00 -20.01 12.58
C GLU A 75 12.70 -18.94 11.52
N HIS A 76 11.63 -19.06 10.71
CA HIS A 76 11.56 -18.26 9.46
C HIS A 76 10.19 -17.70 9.02
N ARG A 77 9.10 -17.92 9.77
CA ARG A 77 7.84 -17.21 9.50
C ARG A 77 7.90 -15.78 10.03
N LEU A 78 7.28 -14.85 9.32
CA LEU A 78 7.06 -13.51 9.81
C LEU A 78 5.81 -13.56 10.71
N ASN A 79 5.98 -13.27 11.99
CA ASN A 79 4.84 -12.99 12.87
C ASN A 79 4.36 -11.55 12.63
N ASP A 80 3.17 -11.21 13.11
CA ASP A 80 2.60 -9.89 12.87
C ASP A 80 3.42 -8.76 13.52
N GLU A 81 4.04 -9.01 14.67
CA GLU A 81 4.94 -8.05 15.32
C GLU A 81 6.15 -7.66 14.45
N LEU A 82 6.77 -8.64 13.77
CA LEU A 82 7.88 -8.38 12.86
C LEU A 82 7.41 -7.70 11.58
N VAL A 83 6.20 -8.03 11.09
CA VAL A 83 5.61 -7.33 9.94
C VAL A 83 5.38 -5.87 10.29
N ASP A 84 4.82 -5.60 11.46
CA ASP A 84 4.60 -4.25 11.97
C ASP A 84 5.91 -3.48 12.12
N GLU A 85 6.95 -4.10 12.70
CA GLU A 85 8.28 -3.48 12.82
C GLU A 85 8.88 -3.13 11.43
N LEU A 86 8.69 -4.00 10.43
CA LEU A 86 9.12 -3.75 9.06
C LEU A 86 8.34 -2.61 8.40
N VAL A 87 7.03 -2.57 8.60
CA VAL A 87 6.15 -1.51 8.10
C VAL A 87 6.53 -0.17 8.70
N ASP A 88 6.72 -0.10 10.02
CA ASP A 88 7.07 1.13 10.74
C ASP A 88 8.43 1.69 10.27
N MET A 89 9.38 0.83 9.92
CA MET A 89 10.67 1.26 9.37
C MET A 89 10.54 1.83 7.95
N VAL A 90 9.70 1.24 7.10
CA VAL A 90 9.68 1.54 5.65
C VAL A 90 8.65 2.61 5.29
N LEU A 91 7.57 2.75 6.05
CA LEU A 91 6.51 3.74 5.82
C LEU A 91 7.04 5.19 5.69
N PRO A 92 8.04 5.65 6.47
CA PRO A 92 8.63 6.98 6.26
C PRO A 92 9.28 7.16 4.88
N LEU A 93 9.89 6.11 4.31
CA LEU A 93 10.44 6.17 2.95
C LEU A 93 9.33 6.37 1.91
N VAL A 94 8.22 5.67 2.09
CA VAL A 94 7.03 5.79 1.23
C VAL A 94 6.47 7.20 1.29
N GLN A 95 6.27 7.75 2.49
CA GLN A 95 5.75 9.12 2.67
C GLN A 95 6.62 10.18 2.00
N LEU A 96 7.94 10.08 2.15
CA LEU A 96 8.87 10.99 1.48
C LEU A 96 8.88 10.79 -0.04
N GLY A 97 8.93 9.54 -0.50
CA GLY A 97 9.03 9.18 -1.91
C GLY A 97 7.78 9.54 -2.72
N LEU A 98 6.59 9.56 -2.10
CA LEU A 98 5.35 10.05 -2.71
C LEU A 98 5.45 11.52 -3.14
N HIS A 99 6.24 12.32 -2.42
CA HIS A 99 6.46 13.73 -2.73
C HIS A 99 7.74 13.99 -3.55
N ALA A 100 8.43 12.95 -3.99
CA ALA A 100 9.64 13.09 -4.78
C ALA A 100 9.39 13.79 -6.12
N LYS A 101 10.39 14.53 -6.62
CA LYS A 101 10.35 15.14 -7.95
C LYS A 101 10.45 14.10 -9.09
N SER A 102 11.01 12.93 -8.80
CA SER A 102 11.13 11.83 -9.76
C SER A 102 9.82 11.10 -9.88
N GLY A 103 9.18 11.14 -11.05
CA GLY A 103 7.93 10.41 -11.30
C GLY A 103 8.06 8.90 -11.06
N TYR A 104 9.22 8.30 -11.38
CA TYR A 104 9.46 6.88 -11.10
C TYR A 104 9.48 6.59 -9.59
N MET A 105 10.12 7.44 -8.79
CA MET A 105 10.08 7.32 -7.32
C MET A 105 8.66 7.44 -6.79
N THR A 106 7.87 8.41 -7.27
CA THR A 106 6.47 8.58 -6.87
C THR A 106 5.64 7.34 -7.18
N VAL A 107 5.80 6.76 -8.38
CA VAL A 107 5.07 5.54 -8.79
C VAL A 107 5.46 4.35 -7.93
N GLN A 108 6.76 4.12 -7.71
CA GLN A 108 7.23 3.03 -6.84
C GLN A 108 6.75 3.23 -5.39
N SER A 109 6.76 4.45 -4.88
CA SER A 109 6.29 4.76 -3.54
C SER A 109 4.78 4.53 -3.40
N ALA A 110 3.97 4.90 -4.39
CA ALA A 110 2.54 4.62 -4.39
C ALA A 110 2.26 3.11 -4.46
N ALA A 111 3.03 2.36 -5.25
CA ALA A 111 2.94 0.90 -5.27
C ALA A 111 3.30 0.29 -3.92
N SER A 112 4.40 0.74 -3.31
CA SER A 112 4.83 0.34 -1.98
C SER A 112 3.82 0.68 -0.90
N ALA A 113 3.14 1.83 -0.98
CA ALA A 113 2.05 2.20 -0.08
C ALA A 113 0.93 1.14 -0.09
N ARG A 114 0.50 0.71 -1.28
CA ARG A 114 -0.51 -0.35 -1.44
C ARG A 114 -0.01 -1.69 -0.90
N ASP A 115 1.24 -2.06 -1.19
CA ASP A 115 1.81 -3.33 -0.73
C ASP A 115 1.91 -3.39 0.81
N LEU A 116 2.33 -2.28 1.44
CA LEU A 116 2.36 -2.17 2.91
C LEU A 116 0.94 -2.16 3.50
N ALA A 117 0.00 -1.45 2.87
CA ALA A 117 -1.40 -1.42 3.31
C ALA A 117 -2.07 -2.80 3.21
N ALA A 118 -1.67 -3.64 2.26
CA ALA A 118 -2.19 -5.00 2.13
C ALA A 118 -1.75 -5.93 3.27
N ILE A 119 -0.60 -5.66 3.91
CA ILE A 119 -0.09 -6.50 5.00
C ILE A 119 -0.38 -5.95 6.39
N ALA A 120 -0.43 -4.63 6.55
CA ALA A 120 -0.71 -3.95 7.82
C ALA A 120 -1.67 -2.77 7.60
N PRO A 121 -2.94 -3.03 7.20
CA PRO A 121 -3.88 -1.99 6.81
C PRO A 121 -4.11 -0.96 7.92
N GLY A 122 -4.30 -1.39 9.16
CA GLY A 122 -4.57 -0.49 10.29
C GLY A 122 -3.43 0.48 10.64
N LYS A 123 -2.18 0.20 10.22
CA LYS A 123 -1.04 1.12 10.42
C LYS A 123 -0.85 2.07 9.24
N VAL A 124 -1.14 1.61 8.04
CA VAL A 124 -0.76 2.32 6.81
C VAL A 124 -1.92 3.17 6.29
N VAL A 125 -3.14 2.63 6.28
CA VAL A 125 -4.29 3.29 5.65
C VAL A 125 -4.59 4.62 6.35
N ASP A 126 -4.71 4.63 7.68
CA ASP A 126 -5.05 5.84 8.43
C ASP A 126 -4.00 6.94 8.22
N VAL A 127 -2.72 6.59 8.30
CA VAL A 127 -1.60 7.53 8.10
C VAL A 127 -1.62 8.14 6.70
N LEU A 128 -1.90 7.32 5.68
CA LEU A 128 -1.91 7.79 4.30
C LEU A 128 -3.20 8.54 3.95
N LEU A 129 -4.35 8.18 4.52
CA LEU A 129 -5.60 8.91 4.34
C LEU A 129 -5.52 10.30 4.96
N VAL A 130 -5.01 10.43 6.19
CA VAL A 130 -4.79 11.74 6.83
C VAL A 130 -3.87 12.61 5.95
N SER A 131 -2.75 12.06 5.49
CA SER A 131 -1.83 12.76 4.58
C SER A 131 -2.50 13.17 3.25
N ALA A 132 -3.37 12.32 2.69
CA ALA A 132 -4.12 12.63 1.49
C ALA A 132 -5.10 13.79 1.71
N THR A 133 -5.87 13.74 2.79
CA THR A 133 -6.83 14.78 3.16
C THR A 133 -6.15 16.12 3.36
N GLU A 134 -5.03 16.17 4.08
CA GLU A 134 -4.22 17.39 4.24
C GLU A 134 -3.73 17.95 2.90
N ALA A 135 -3.27 17.08 2.00
CA ALA A 135 -2.75 17.48 0.69
C ALA A 135 -3.85 17.95 -0.29
N LEU A 136 -5.06 17.41 -0.17
CA LEU A 136 -6.22 17.80 -1.00
C LEU A 136 -6.88 19.08 -0.51
N THR A 137 -6.90 19.31 0.80
CA THR A 137 -7.46 20.54 1.41
C THR A 137 -6.50 21.73 1.35
N SER A 138 -5.18 21.48 1.26
CA SER A 138 -4.16 22.53 1.19
C SER A 138 -4.25 23.35 -0.11
N VAL A 139 -4.74 24.58 0.00
CA VAL A 139 -4.77 25.56 -1.10
C VAL A 139 -3.34 25.97 -1.46
N GLY A 140 -2.92 25.74 -2.72
CA GLY A 140 -1.68 26.32 -3.27
C GLY A 140 -0.49 25.37 -3.48
N THR A 141 -0.64 24.05 -3.30
CA THR A 141 0.44 23.08 -3.59
C THR A 141 0.06 22.01 -4.62
N PRO A 142 0.01 22.35 -5.93
CA PRO A 142 -0.45 21.45 -7.00
C PRO A 142 0.24 20.08 -7.03
N HIS A 143 1.54 20.05 -6.74
CA HIS A 143 2.33 18.81 -6.69
C HIS A 143 1.91 17.88 -5.54
N ARG A 144 1.54 18.43 -4.37
CA ARG A 144 1.05 17.64 -3.24
C ARG A 144 -0.32 17.05 -3.54
N THR A 145 -1.21 17.84 -4.14
CA THR A 145 -2.53 17.40 -4.60
C THR A 145 -2.41 16.27 -5.63
N SER A 146 -1.55 16.40 -6.64
CA SER A 146 -1.33 15.34 -7.65
C SER A 146 -0.80 14.05 -7.03
N ALA A 147 0.15 14.13 -6.10
CA ALA A 147 0.68 12.97 -5.38
C ALA A 147 -0.41 12.28 -4.54
N ALA A 148 -1.23 13.05 -3.82
CA ALA A 148 -2.33 12.55 -3.01
C ALA A 148 -3.40 11.83 -3.86
N LEU A 149 -3.80 12.40 -4.99
CA LEU A 149 -4.74 11.76 -5.93
C LEU A 149 -4.21 10.41 -6.43
N LYS A 150 -2.94 10.36 -6.84
CA LYS A 150 -2.30 9.12 -7.33
C LYS A 150 -2.19 8.08 -6.23
N MET A 151 -1.84 8.50 -5.02
CA MET A 151 -1.78 7.62 -3.85
C MET A 151 -3.17 7.04 -3.52
N LEU A 152 -4.20 7.89 -3.40
CA LEU A 152 -5.57 7.46 -3.13
C LEU A 152 -6.05 6.46 -4.19
N ALA A 153 -5.85 6.77 -5.48
CA ALA A 153 -6.20 5.87 -6.57
C ALA A 153 -5.49 4.51 -6.48
N THR A 154 -4.26 4.48 -5.94
CA THR A 154 -3.48 3.25 -5.78
C THR A 154 -3.88 2.47 -4.53
N LEU A 155 -4.37 3.15 -3.49
CA LEU A 155 -4.84 2.55 -2.24
C LEU A 155 -6.29 2.06 -2.31
N THR A 156 -7.09 2.54 -3.27
CA THR A 156 -8.50 2.14 -3.48
C THR A 156 -8.75 0.63 -3.35
N PRO A 157 -7.93 -0.27 -3.91
CA PRO A 157 -8.12 -1.71 -3.77
C PRO A 157 -8.02 -2.24 -2.34
N VAL A 158 -7.35 -1.52 -1.44
CA VAL A 158 -7.09 -1.94 -0.07
C VAL A 158 -8.05 -1.29 0.91
N PHE A 159 -8.21 0.04 0.86
CA PHE A 159 -9.04 0.72 1.86
C PHE A 159 -10.55 0.53 1.62
N LEU A 160 -10.97 0.16 0.41
CA LEU A 160 -12.36 -0.23 0.14
C LEU A 160 -12.58 -1.75 0.19
N ASP A 161 -11.61 -2.52 0.70
CA ASP A 161 -11.79 -3.96 0.91
C ASP A 161 -12.28 -4.21 2.34
N PRO A 162 -13.53 -4.66 2.56
CA PRO A 162 -14.08 -4.87 3.90
C PRO A 162 -13.32 -5.93 4.70
N GLN A 163 -12.60 -6.84 4.03
CA GLN A 163 -11.79 -7.85 4.72
C GLN A 163 -10.49 -7.27 5.26
N LEU A 164 -9.96 -6.22 4.63
CA LEU A 164 -8.74 -5.54 5.06
C LEU A 164 -9.02 -4.34 5.96
N VAL A 165 -10.05 -3.56 5.62
CA VAL A 165 -10.48 -2.36 6.34
C VAL A 165 -12.01 -2.40 6.50
N PRO A 166 -12.53 -3.00 7.59
CA PRO A 166 -13.97 -3.21 7.79
C PRO A 166 -14.83 -1.94 7.66
N ASN A 167 -14.30 -0.81 8.14
CA ASN A 167 -15.00 0.48 8.11
C ASN A 167 -14.48 1.41 7.02
N GLY A 168 -13.72 0.92 6.03
CA GLY A 168 -13.04 1.79 5.07
C GLY A 168 -13.97 2.57 4.13
N LEU A 169 -15.19 2.08 3.92
CA LEU A 169 -16.22 2.76 3.13
C LEU A 169 -16.66 4.11 3.73
N ILE A 170 -16.49 4.32 5.04
CA ILE A 170 -16.90 5.57 5.68
C ILE A 170 -16.11 6.77 5.16
N TYR A 171 -14.88 6.54 4.67
CA TYR A 171 -14.00 7.57 4.14
C TYR A 171 -14.31 7.93 2.69
N LEU A 172 -15.09 7.10 1.98
CA LEU A 172 -15.30 7.26 0.55
C LEU A 172 -16.03 8.56 0.17
N PRO A 173 -17.12 8.99 0.86
CA PRO A 173 -17.81 10.24 0.52
C PRO A 173 -16.88 11.46 0.59
N GLU A 174 -16.13 11.60 1.69
CA GLU A 174 -15.18 12.70 1.89
C GLU A 174 -14.05 12.65 0.85
N ALA A 175 -13.48 11.45 0.60
CA ALA A 175 -12.44 11.30 -0.41
C ALA A 175 -12.94 11.66 -1.82
N LEU A 176 -14.18 11.30 -2.18
CA LEU A 176 -14.79 11.71 -3.45
C LEU A 176 -14.92 13.23 -3.52
N GLU A 177 -15.49 13.88 -2.51
CA GLU A 177 -15.66 15.34 -2.48
C GLU A 177 -14.31 16.08 -2.63
N LEU A 178 -13.29 15.63 -1.91
CA LEU A 178 -11.95 16.22 -1.95
C LEU A 178 -11.22 15.98 -3.28
N THR A 179 -11.54 14.90 -4.00
CA THR A 179 -10.88 14.55 -5.27
C THR A 179 -11.55 15.19 -6.49
N LEU A 180 -12.84 15.57 -6.43
CA LEU A 180 -13.58 16.17 -7.54
C LEU A 180 -12.90 17.39 -8.20
N PRO A 181 -12.31 18.35 -7.44
CA PRO A 181 -11.57 19.46 -8.04
C PRO A 181 -10.34 19.03 -8.86
N GLY A 182 -9.90 17.77 -8.73
CA GLY A 182 -8.84 17.17 -9.53
C GLY A 182 -9.23 16.92 -11.00
N ILE A 183 -10.52 17.02 -11.35
CA ILE A 183 -10.98 17.07 -12.75
C ILE A 183 -10.69 18.47 -13.29
N ASP A 184 -9.47 18.66 -13.77
CA ASP A 184 -8.94 19.94 -14.22
C ASP A 184 -8.62 19.87 -15.73
N PRO A 185 -9.30 20.67 -16.58
CA PRO A 185 -9.02 20.69 -18.02
C PRO A 185 -7.59 21.14 -18.36
N ASN A 186 -6.90 21.81 -17.43
CA ASN A 186 -5.53 22.29 -17.61
C ASN A 186 -4.47 21.31 -17.09
N ASP A 187 -4.86 20.28 -16.33
CA ASP A 187 -3.95 19.30 -15.75
C ASP A 187 -4.45 17.87 -16.03
N PRO A 188 -4.09 17.29 -17.20
CA PRO A 188 -4.53 15.96 -17.57
C PRO A 188 -4.02 14.88 -16.61
N SER A 189 -2.89 15.09 -15.92
CA SER A 189 -2.36 14.10 -14.98
C SER A 189 -3.19 14.04 -13.69
N LYS A 190 -3.68 15.16 -13.18
CA LYS A 190 -4.65 15.18 -12.07
C LYS A 190 -5.99 14.59 -12.49
N THR A 191 -6.47 14.95 -13.68
CA THR A 191 -7.73 14.42 -14.21
C THR A 191 -7.67 12.89 -14.34
N GLU A 192 -6.58 12.36 -14.92
CA GLU A 192 -6.34 10.92 -15.02
C GLU A 192 -6.32 10.23 -13.64
N ALA A 193 -5.61 10.80 -12.66
CA ALA A 193 -5.54 10.23 -11.31
C ALA A 193 -6.92 10.23 -10.61
N THR A 194 -7.70 11.30 -10.79
CA THR A 194 -9.06 11.43 -10.25
C THR A 194 -9.99 10.40 -10.87
N PHE A 195 -9.96 10.24 -12.19
CA PHE A 195 -10.76 9.21 -12.85
C PHE A 195 -10.34 7.79 -12.46
N ARG A 196 -9.04 7.53 -12.30
CA ARG A 196 -8.55 6.23 -11.80
C ARG A 196 -9.11 5.93 -10.41
N PHE A 197 -9.14 6.93 -9.52
CA PHE A 197 -9.75 6.80 -8.19
C PHE A 197 -11.25 6.50 -8.28
N ILE A 198 -12.02 7.31 -9.02
CA ILE A 198 -13.47 7.14 -9.16
C ILE A 198 -13.81 5.77 -9.78
N ALA A 199 -13.09 5.37 -10.82
CA ALA A 199 -13.29 4.07 -11.48
C ALA A 199 -12.97 2.92 -10.52
N GLY A 200 -11.86 2.99 -9.78
CA GLY A 200 -11.48 2.00 -8.78
C GLY A 200 -12.52 1.88 -7.66
N ALA A 201 -13.04 3.02 -7.18
CA ALA A 201 -14.05 3.04 -6.12
C ALA A 201 -15.37 2.43 -6.61
N SER A 202 -15.81 2.82 -7.80
CA SER A 202 -17.02 2.30 -8.43
C SER A 202 -16.94 0.78 -8.63
N ALA A 203 -15.81 0.27 -9.13
CA ALA A 203 -15.59 -1.15 -9.32
C ALA A 203 -15.68 -1.93 -7.99
N ARG A 204 -15.12 -1.39 -6.91
CA ARG A 204 -15.16 -2.04 -5.58
C ARG A 204 -16.57 -2.08 -4.98
N LEU A 205 -17.34 -0.99 -5.12
CA LEU A 205 -18.73 -0.96 -4.67
C LEU A 205 -19.61 -1.96 -5.45
N GLN A 206 -19.37 -2.11 -6.75
CA GLN A 206 -20.09 -3.09 -7.58
C GLN A 206 -19.82 -4.52 -7.12
N LEU A 207 -18.55 -4.87 -6.86
CA LEU A 207 -18.18 -6.20 -6.37
C LEU A 207 -18.84 -6.51 -5.02
N GLN A 208 -18.80 -5.59 -4.06
CA GLN A 208 -19.45 -5.78 -2.77
C GLN A 208 -20.97 -5.95 -2.88
N LYS A 209 -21.62 -5.25 -3.82
CA LYS A 209 -23.05 -5.42 -4.09
C LYS A 209 -23.34 -6.82 -4.64
N LEU A 210 -22.50 -7.36 -5.51
CA LEU A 210 -22.65 -8.71 -6.05
C LEU A 210 -22.48 -9.76 -4.95
N ASP A 211 -21.47 -9.61 -4.09
CA ASP A 211 -21.24 -10.50 -2.94
C ASP A 211 -22.44 -10.50 -1.96
N ALA A 212 -23.06 -9.32 -1.75
CA ALA A 212 -24.26 -9.17 -0.93
C ALA A 212 -25.51 -9.81 -1.56
N ILE A 213 -25.61 -9.86 -2.89
CA ILE A 213 -26.71 -10.54 -3.58
C ILE A 213 -26.55 -12.06 -3.47
N GLN A 214 -25.35 -12.57 -3.72
CA GLN A 214 -25.05 -14.02 -3.65
C GLN A 214 -25.27 -14.60 -2.24
N SER A 215 -24.82 -13.89 -1.21
CA SER A 215 -25.04 -14.31 0.19
C SER A 215 -26.51 -14.33 0.60
N ASN A 216 -27.34 -13.43 0.05
CA ASN A 216 -28.79 -13.46 0.27
C ASN A 216 -29.47 -14.63 -0.47
N GLU A 217 -29.01 -14.98 -1.68
CA GLU A 217 -29.54 -16.12 -2.44
C GLU A 217 -29.20 -17.46 -1.77
N GLU A 218 -27.96 -17.66 -1.31
CA GLU A 218 -27.55 -18.86 -0.55
C GLU A 218 -28.31 -19.00 0.78
N GLY A 219 -28.52 -17.90 1.51
CA GLY A 219 -29.29 -17.90 2.75
C GLY A 219 -30.79 -18.20 2.58
N THR A 220 -31.35 -17.99 1.38
CA THR A 220 -32.74 -18.35 1.05
C THR A 220 -32.90 -19.77 0.50
N ALA A 221 -31.81 -20.42 0.07
CA ALA A 221 -31.85 -21.79 -0.45
C ALA A 221 -31.74 -22.86 0.67
N ASP A 222 -31.19 -22.48 1.83
CA ASP A 222 -31.06 -23.32 3.02
C ASP A 222 -32.23 -23.15 4.04
N ALA A 223 -33.29 -22.42 3.67
CA ALA A 223 -34.50 -22.19 4.47
C ALA A 223 -35.75 -22.82 3.82
#